data_AF-A0A925GAL6-F1
#
_entry.id   AF-A0A925GAL6-F1
#
_cell.length_a   1.000
_cell.length_b   1.000
_cell.length_c   1.000
_cell.angle_alpha   90.00
_cell.angle_beta   90.00
_cell.angle_gamma   90.00
#
_symmetry.space_group_name_H-M   'P 1'
#
loop_
_entity.id
_entity.type
_entity.pdbx_description
1 polymer ?
#
loop_
_entity_poly.entity_id
_entity_poly.type
_entity_poly.pdbx_seq_one_letter_code
_entity_poly.pdbx_strand_id
1 'polypeptide(L)'
;MKWTILALRHAKNVKWLLLAFWLLVLAGVWLGWWRVSARLAPLVVLTLVLWAAARGWATWQREHWIREAPLPQFLKRKLRQMYPHLSGKDADLVERGLRQFFLACHRSKRKFVAMPSKVVDVLWHEFILHTQAYERWCDIALGHFLHHTPAEVLGVRSDRNDGLRRAWFWACKDESIDPRNPTRLPLLFALDAKCGIEGGFRYVPDCKDIDRKSDAGGDGTVSYCATDFSDGSSSGDSADFGGMDTSSASGDGAGDGGGGCGGGGD
;
A
#
# COMPACT_ATOMS: atom_id res chain seq x y z
N MET A 1 -14.14 21.09 7.48
CA MET A 1 -13.65 19.88 8.19
C MET A 1 -14.77 18.93 8.65
N LYS A 2 -15.71 19.30 9.55
CA LYS A 2 -16.76 18.35 10.01
C LYS A 2 -17.58 17.72 8.86
N TRP A 3 -18.03 18.52 7.90
CA TRP A 3 -18.80 18.05 6.74
C TRP A 3 -18.00 17.16 5.78
N THR A 4 -16.71 17.46 5.54
CA THR A 4 -15.86 16.63 4.66
C THR A 4 -15.57 15.25 5.27
N ILE A 5 -15.41 15.17 6.60
CA ILE A 5 -15.29 13.89 7.33
C ILE A 5 -16.58 13.06 7.21
N LEU A 6 -17.76 13.68 7.36
CA LEU A 6 -19.05 13.00 7.14
C LEU A 6 -19.20 12.49 5.71
N ALA A 7 -18.91 13.32 4.71
CA ALA A 7 -18.95 12.93 3.31
C ALA A 7 -17.96 11.79 2.99
N LEU A 8 -16.74 11.81 3.53
CA LEU A 8 -15.76 10.73 3.40
C LEU A 8 -16.20 9.40 4.02
N ARG A 9 -16.95 9.46 5.13
CA ARG A 9 -17.55 8.28 5.79
C ARG A 9 -18.67 7.67 4.96
N HIS A 10 -19.51 8.51 4.35
CA HIS A 10 -20.67 8.08 3.57
C HIS A 10 -20.39 7.89 2.07
N ALA A 11 -19.23 8.28 1.55
CA ALA A 11 -18.81 8.02 0.16
C ALA A 11 -18.91 6.53 -0.22
N LYS A 12 -18.60 5.62 0.73
CA LYS A 12 -18.75 4.17 0.56
C LYS A 12 -20.21 3.69 0.37
N ASN A 13 -21.19 4.53 0.73
CA ASN A 13 -22.62 4.26 0.61
C ASN A 13 -23.22 4.79 -0.71
N VAL A 14 -22.54 5.66 -1.45
CA VAL A 14 -23.04 6.24 -2.72
C VAL A 14 -23.43 5.15 -3.72
N LYS A 15 -22.65 4.05 -3.78
CA LYS A 15 -22.99 2.87 -4.62
C LYS A 15 -24.33 2.22 -4.24
N TRP A 16 -24.71 2.24 -2.96
CA TRP A 16 -25.94 1.63 -2.46
C TRP A 16 -27.14 2.54 -2.70
N LEU A 17 -26.97 3.86 -2.58
CA LEU A 17 -28.00 4.84 -2.95
C LEU A 17 -28.32 4.79 -4.44
N LEU A 18 -27.29 4.69 -5.30
CA LEU A 18 -27.47 4.53 -6.75
C LEU A 18 -28.08 3.16 -7.11
N LEU A 19 -27.74 2.08 -6.41
CA LEU A 19 -28.36 0.77 -6.60
C LEU A 19 -29.85 0.80 -6.19
N ALA A 20 -30.19 1.41 -5.05
CA ALA A 20 -31.57 1.57 -4.61
C ALA A 20 -32.39 2.44 -5.58
N PHE A 21 -31.81 3.51 -6.12
CA PHE A 21 -32.41 4.31 -7.20
C PHE A 21 -32.73 3.46 -8.44
N TRP A 22 -31.78 2.65 -8.92
CA TRP A 22 -32.02 1.77 -10.07
C TRP A 22 -33.03 0.65 -9.79
N LEU A 23 -33.09 0.12 -8.56
CA LEU A 23 -34.15 -0.82 -8.16
C LEU A 23 -35.54 -0.17 -8.21
N LEU A 24 -35.69 1.09 -7.78
CA LEU A 24 -36.97 1.82 -7.88
C LEU A 24 -37.36 2.10 -9.33
N VAL A 25 -36.39 2.43 -10.20
CA VAL A 25 -36.64 2.57 -11.65
C VAL A 25 -37.14 1.26 -12.25
N LEU A 26 -36.49 0.14 -11.96
CA LEU A 26 -36.88 -1.20 -12.43
C LEU A 26 -38.25 -1.64 -11.87
N ALA A 27 -38.55 -1.35 -10.60
CA ALA A 27 -39.85 -1.64 -10.00
C ALA A 27 -40.98 -0.89 -10.71
N GLY A 28 -40.80 0.40 -11.03
CA GLY A 28 -41.78 1.16 -11.82
C GLY A 28 -41.95 0.67 -13.26
N VAL A 29 -40.93 0.04 -13.86
CA VAL A 29 -41.05 -0.62 -15.18
C VAL A 29 -41.91 -1.87 -15.07
N TRP A 30 -41.66 -2.69 -14.04
CA TRP A 30 -42.44 -3.92 -13.79
C TRP A 30 -43.90 -3.62 -13.43
N LEU A 31 -44.15 -2.56 -12.66
CA LEU A 31 -45.49 -2.04 -12.35
C LEU A 31 -46.16 -1.29 -13.53
N GLY A 32 -45.51 -1.21 -14.69
CA GLY A 32 -46.05 -0.59 -15.91
C GLY A 32 -46.15 0.94 -15.90
N TRP A 33 -45.65 1.61 -14.86
CA TRP A 33 -45.73 3.07 -14.69
C TRP A 33 -44.92 3.85 -15.75
N TRP A 34 -43.84 3.26 -16.27
CA TRP A 34 -43.05 3.81 -17.36
C TRP A 34 -42.50 2.72 -18.29
N ARG A 35 -42.42 3.02 -19.59
CA ARG A 35 -41.82 2.13 -20.59
C ARG A 35 -40.32 2.38 -20.71
N VAL A 36 -39.53 1.30 -20.79
CA VAL A 36 -38.11 1.37 -21.12
C VAL A 36 -37.94 2.07 -22.48
N SER A 37 -37.07 3.07 -22.53
CA SER A 37 -36.80 3.84 -23.75
C SER A 37 -35.36 4.37 -23.73
N ALA A 38 -34.83 4.77 -24.90
CA ALA A 38 -33.48 5.32 -25.03
C ALA A 38 -33.20 6.54 -24.13
N ARG A 39 -34.25 7.21 -23.62
CA ARG A 39 -34.16 8.32 -22.65
C ARG A 39 -33.54 7.90 -21.31
N LEU A 40 -33.48 6.61 -21.00
CA LEU A 40 -32.79 6.09 -19.80
C LEU A 40 -31.26 6.00 -19.97
N ALA A 41 -30.74 5.90 -21.20
CA ALA A 41 -29.30 5.79 -21.46
C ALA A 41 -28.46 6.96 -20.88
N PRO A 42 -28.82 8.25 -21.06
CA PRO A 42 -28.07 9.34 -20.42
C PRO A 42 -28.14 9.32 -18.90
N LEU A 43 -29.21 8.76 -18.30
CA LEU A 43 -29.29 8.58 -16.84
C LEU A 43 -28.34 7.48 -16.36
N VAL A 44 -28.20 6.37 -17.09
CA VAL A 44 -27.18 5.34 -16.80
C VAL A 44 -25.78 5.97 -16.80
N VAL A 45 -25.42 6.66 -17.89
CA VAL A 45 -24.12 7.34 -18.02
C VAL A 45 -23.91 8.36 -16.89
N LEU A 46 -24.90 9.19 -16.58
CA LEU A 46 -24.81 10.15 -15.48
C LEU A 46 -24.58 9.47 -14.12
N THR A 47 -25.28 8.38 -13.82
CA THR A 47 -25.05 7.65 -12.55
C THR A 47 -23.68 7.01 -12.47
N LEU A 48 -23.11 6.52 -13.57
CA LEU A 48 -21.74 6.01 -13.64
C LEU A 48 -20.70 7.13 -13.44
N VAL A 49 -20.89 8.29 -14.10
CA VAL A 49 -20.04 9.47 -13.93
C VAL A 49 -20.05 9.98 -12.48
N LEU A 50 -21.23 10.09 -11.86
CA LEU A 50 -21.35 10.49 -10.44
C LEU A 50 -20.72 9.47 -9.49
N TRP A 51 -20.87 8.17 -9.77
CA TRP A 51 -20.26 7.06 -9.00
C TRP A 51 -18.73 7.03 -9.09
N ALA A 52 -18.18 7.42 -10.23
CA ALA A 52 -16.74 7.54 -10.47
C ALA A 52 -16.18 8.84 -9.86
N ALA A 53 -16.83 9.98 -10.07
CA ALA A 53 -16.44 11.27 -9.49
C ALA A 53 -16.45 11.23 -7.95
N ALA A 54 -17.49 10.66 -7.34
CA ALA A 54 -17.56 10.48 -5.89
C ALA A 54 -16.44 9.58 -5.34
N ARG A 55 -15.97 8.58 -6.12
CA ARG A 55 -14.80 7.77 -5.77
C ARG A 55 -13.51 8.57 -5.87
N GLY A 56 -13.24 9.20 -7.03
CA GLY A 56 -12.02 9.97 -7.27
C GLY A 56 -11.84 11.10 -6.25
N TRP A 57 -12.93 11.81 -5.93
CA TRP A 57 -12.95 12.80 -4.85
C TRP A 57 -12.62 12.17 -3.50
N ALA A 58 -13.23 11.04 -3.15
CA ALA A 58 -13.02 10.38 -1.86
C ALA A 58 -11.61 9.78 -1.71
N THR A 59 -10.99 9.28 -2.78
CA THR A 59 -9.59 8.83 -2.75
C THR A 59 -8.63 10.02 -2.66
N TRP A 60 -8.83 11.07 -3.46
CA TRP A 60 -8.01 12.29 -3.43
C TRP A 60 -8.03 12.96 -2.04
N GLN A 61 -9.20 13.12 -1.44
CA GLN A 61 -9.35 13.64 -0.08
C GLN A 61 -8.68 12.76 0.98
N ARG A 62 -8.64 11.44 0.78
CA ARG A 62 -7.97 10.50 1.69
C ARG A 62 -6.45 10.59 1.58
N GLU A 63 -5.89 10.67 0.37
CA GLU A 63 -4.46 10.92 0.18
C GLU A 63 -4.03 12.27 0.79
N HIS A 64 -4.81 13.34 0.54
CA HIS A 64 -4.57 14.65 1.15
C HIS A 64 -4.61 14.60 2.69
N TRP A 65 -5.57 13.87 3.28
CA TRP A 65 -5.64 13.68 4.73
C TRP A 65 -4.43 12.91 5.27
N ILE A 66 -3.93 11.88 4.57
CA ILE A 66 -2.73 11.14 4.97
C ILE A 66 -1.49 12.03 5.00
N ARG A 67 -1.35 12.95 4.03
CA ARG A 67 -0.23 13.91 3.99
C ARG A 67 -0.33 15.00 5.05
N GLU A 68 -1.47 15.70 5.11
CA GLU A 68 -1.57 16.98 5.84
C GLU A 68 -2.19 16.88 7.24
N ALA A 69 -2.98 15.84 7.55
CA ALA A 69 -3.69 15.82 8.83
C ALA A 69 -2.71 15.66 10.01
N PRO A 70 -2.83 16.45 11.09
CA PRO A 70 -1.89 16.40 12.20
C PRO A 70 -1.94 15.03 12.89
N LEU A 71 -0.79 14.37 12.97
CA LEU A 71 -0.62 13.18 13.80
C LEU A 71 -0.42 13.60 15.27
N PRO A 72 -0.77 12.75 16.26
CA PRO A 72 -0.68 13.12 17.67
C PRO A 72 0.75 13.48 18.10
N GLN A 73 0.94 14.68 18.66
CA GLN A 73 2.26 15.22 19.04
C GLN A 73 3.04 14.33 20.03
N PHE A 74 2.36 13.49 20.81
CA PHE A 74 3.02 12.56 21.73
C PHE A 74 3.89 11.52 21.01
N LEU A 75 3.62 11.20 19.73
CA LEU A 75 4.34 10.16 18.99
C LEU A 75 5.83 10.48 18.87
N LYS A 76 6.18 11.71 18.47
CA LYS A 76 7.59 12.16 18.39
C LYS A 76 8.27 12.19 19.76
N ARG A 77 7.52 12.47 20.84
CA ARG A 77 8.04 12.41 22.21
C ARG A 77 8.31 10.97 22.65
N LYS A 78 7.41 10.03 22.33
CA LYS A 78 7.60 8.60 22.61
C LYS A 78 8.75 7.99 21.82
N LEU A 79 8.84 8.28 20.52
CA LEU A 79 9.96 7.85 19.67
C LEU A 79 11.31 8.29 20.25
N ARG A 80 11.42 9.55 20.68
CA ARG A 80 12.65 10.11 21.30
C ARG A 80 12.87 9.69 22.76
N GLN A 81 11.91 8.98 23.38
CA GLN A 81 12.12 8.29 24.66
C GLN A 81 12.68 6.87 24.43
N MET A 82 12.28 6.20 23.34
CA MET A 82 12.83 4.90 22.96
C MET A 82 14.20 4.99 22.28
N TYR A 83 14.42 6.05 21.49
CA TYR A 83 15.67 6.34 20.80
C TYR A 83 16.19 7.75 21.17
N PRO A 84 16.88 7.92 22.31
CA PRO A 84 17.30 9.23 22.81
C PRO A 84 18.29 9.98 21.90
N HIS A 85 18.99 9.27 21.01
CA HIS A 85 19.93 9.85 20.05
C HIS A 85 19.26 10.56 18.87
N LEU A 86 17.96 10.35 18.63
CA LEU A 86 17.25 10.96 17.50
C LEU A 86 16.93 12.44 17.76
N SER A 87 17.30 13.29 16.79
CA SER A 87 16.97 14.71 16.82
C SER A 87 15.48 14.94 16.50
N GLY A 88 15.00 16.18 16.73
CA GLY A 88 13.66 16.57 16.29
C GLY A 88 13.45 16.39 14.79
N LYS A 89 14.48 16.68 13.98
CA LYS A 89 14.44 16.54 12.51
C LYS A 89 14.33 15.08 12.06
N ASP A 90 14.87 14.14 12.85
CA ASP A 90 14.76 12.71 12.58
C ASP A 90 13.36 12.22 12.95
N ALA A 91 12.79 12.67 14.06
CA ALA A 91 11.38 12.41 14.38
C ALA A 91 10.41 12.99 13.32
N ASP A 92 10.75 14.11 12.67
CA ASP A 92 10.03 14.68 11.51
C ASP A 92 10.25 13.89 10.20
N LEU A 93 11.36 13.14 10.08
CA LEU A 93 11.62 12.22 8.96
C LEU A 93 10.84 10.91 9.16
N VAL A 94 10.84 10.36 10.38
CA VAL A 94 10.10 9.13 10.71
C VAL A 94 8.58 9.34 10.62
N GLU A 95 8.05 10.51 11.03
CA GLU A 95 6.63 10.83 10.79
C GLU A 95 6.29 10.83 9.29
N ARG A 96 7.17 11.37 8.44
CA ARG A 96 6.97 11.35 6.98
C ARG A 96 7.05 9.93 6.41
N GLY A 97 7.93 9.07 6.92
CA GLY A 97 7.94 7.63 6.62
C GLY A 97 6.61 6.96 6.98
N LEU A 98 6.06 7.23 8.15
CA LEU A 98 4.76 6.70 8.59
C LEU A 98 3.61 7.14 7.68
N ARG A 99 3.62 8.41 7.21
CA ARG A 99 2.65 8.91 6.22
C ARG A 99 2.81 8.22 4.86
N GLN A 100 4.04 8.01 4.40
CA GLN A 100 4.33 7.29 3.15
C GLN A 100 3.86 5.83 3.22
N PHE A 101 4.04 5.16 4.37
CA PHE A 101 3.53 3.82 4.63
C PHE A 101 1.99 3.78 4.58
N PHE A 102 1.30 4.65 5.32
CA PHE A 102 -0.18 4.70 5.28
C PHE A 102 -0.73 5.01 3.88
N LEU A 103 0.00 5.80 3.08
CA LEU A 103 -0.36 6.08 1.69
C LEU A 103 -0.18 4.84 0.80
N ALA A 104 0.87 4.03 1.02
CA ALA A 104 1.03 2.74 0.38
C ALA A 104 -0.11 1.76 0.75
N CYS A 105 -0.53 1.72 2.01
CA CYS A 105 -1.70 0.96 2.46
C CYS A 105 -3.00 1.41 1.79
N HIS A 106 -3.20 2.73 1.65
CA HIS A 106 -4.38 3.29 0.96
C HIS A 106 -4.42 2.89 -0.52
N ARG A 107 -3.31 3.14 -1.25
CA ARG A 107 -3.19 2.85 -2.68
C ARG A 107 -3.20 1.34 -3.00
N SER A 108 -2.82 0.50 -2.05
CA SER A 108 -2.88 -0.97 -2.16
C SER A 108 -4.30 -1.56 -2.04
N LYS A 109 -5.36 -0.76 -1.91
CA LYS A 109 -6.77 -1.20 -1.97
C LYS A 109 -7.10 -2.35 -0.99
N ARG A 110 -6.51 -2.34 0.22
CA ARG A 110 -6.57 -3.40 1.26
C ARG A 110 -5.76 -4.68 1.00
N LYS A 111 -4.94 -4.77 -0.06
CA LYS A 111 -3.87 -5.78 -0.10
C LYS A 111 -2.87 -5.49 1.04
N PHE A 112 -2.33 -6.54 1.65
CA PHE A 112 -1.35 -6.44 2.73
C PHE A 112 -0.08 -5.66 2.30
N VAL A 113 0.43 -4.78 3.14
CA VAL A 113 1.67 -4.01 2.92
C VAL A 113 2.59 -4.25 4.11
N ALA A 114 3.83 -4.66 3.85
CA ALA A 114 4.83 -4.90 4.88
C ALA A 114 5.45 -3.57 5.34
N MET A 115 5.82 -3.48 6.62
CA MET A 115 6.59 -2.35 7.14
C MET A 115 8.09 -2.57 6.87
N PRO A 116 8.77 -1.71 6.09
CA PRO A 116 10.19 -1.87 5.73
C PRO A 116 11.16 -1.15 6.69
N SER A 117 10.68 -0.59 7.79
CA SER A 117 11.50 0.21 8.71
C SER A 117 11.05 0.03 10.15
N LYS A 118 11.96 -0.40 11.02
CA LYS A 118 11.71 -0.58 12.46
C LYS A 118 11.44 0.74 13.17
N VAL A 119 12.12 1.83 12.81
CA VAL A 119 11.87 3.13 13.45
C VAL A 119 10.48 3.68 13.10
N VAL A 120 9.98 3.38 11.89
CA VAL A 120 8.59 3.68 11.51
C VAL A 120 7.60 2.71 12.18
N ASP A 121 7.94 1.42 12.32
CA ASP A 121 7.08 0.45 13.01
C ASP A 121 6.88 0.79 14.49
N VAL A 122 7.94 1.23 15.19
CA VAL A 122 7.87 1.77 16.55
C VAL A 122 6.92 2.98 16.63
N LEU A 123 7.03 3.92 15.69
CA LEU A 123 6.15 5.10 15.64
C LEU A 123 4.68 4.71 15.35
N TRP A 124 4.47 3.69 14.53
CA TRP A 124 3.15 3.13 14.25
C TRP A 124 2.55 2.42 15.47
N HIS A 125 3.34 1.59 16.15
CA HIS A 125 2.95 0.86 17.36
C HIS A 125 2.51 1.81 18.47
N GLU A 126 3.28 2.86 18.76
CA GLU A 126 2.91 3.92 19.71
C GLU A 126 1.61 4.65 19.32
N PHE A 127 1.23 4.68 18.03
CA PHE A 127 -0.07 5.21 17.60
C PHE A 127 -1.20 4.21 17.84
N ILE A 128 -0.99 2.92 17.56
CA ILE A 128 -1.96 1.83 17.76
C ILE A 128 -2.37 1.71 19.24
N LEU A 129 -1.43 1.89 20.19
CA LEU A 129 -1.72 1.89 21.63
C LEU A 129 -2.79 2.91 22.03
N HIS A 130 -2.91 4.02 21.30
CA HIS A 130 -4.00 4.99 21.46
C HIS A 130 -5.22 4.62 20.60
N THR A 131 -5.75 3.42 20.84
CA THR A 131 -6.76 2.70 20.03
C THR A 131 -7.89 3.59 19.47
N GLN A 132 -8.60 4.35 20.31
CA GLN A 132 -9.70 5.23 19.87
C GLN A 132 -9.24 6.39 18.96
N ALA A 133 -8.00 6.86 19.08
CA ALA A 133 -7.45 7.88 18.18
C ALA A 133 -7.03 7.25 16.85
N TYR A 134 -6.37 6.09 16.92
CA TYR A 134 -5.95 5.29 15.77
C TYR A 134 -7.13 4.84 14.90
N GLU A 135 -8.16 4.22 15.48
CA GLU A 135 -9.37 3.77 14.78
C GLU A 135 -10.06 4.92 14.02
N ARG A 136 -10.29 6.05 14.69
CA ARG A 136 -10.90 7.24 14.08
C ARG A 136 -10.03 7.80 12.96
N TRP A 137 -8.71 7.76 13.10
CA TRP A 137 -7.79 8.16 12.04
C TRP A 137 -7.86 7.20 10.84
N CYS A 138 -7.85 5.88 11.07
CA CYS A 138 -7.96 4.86 10.03
C CYS A 138 -9.28 4.93 9.24
N ASP A 139 -10.43 5.19 9.88
CA ASP A 139 -11.71 5.36 9.15
C ASP A 139 -11.70 6.63 8.25
N ILE A 140 -11.08 7.73 8.69
CA ILE A 140 -11.00 8.98 7.92
C ILE A 140 -9.93 8.91 6.82
N ALA A 141 -8.75 8.33 7.10
CA ALA A 141 -7.65 8.18 6.15
C ALA A 141 -7.87 6.98 5.21
N LEU A 142 -7.97 5.77 5.77
CA LEU A 142 -7.91 4.51 5.03
C LEU A 142 -9.31 3.93 4.69
N GLY A 143 -10.35 4.29 5.44
CA GLY A 143 -11.74 3.85 5.19
C GLY A 143 -12.02 2.42 5.67
N HIS A 144 -11.13 1.91 6.51
CA HIS A 144 -11.16 0.64 7.22
C HIS A 144 -10.12 0.72 8.35
N PHE A 145 -10.24 -0.12 9.37
CA PHE A 145 -9.17 -0.29 10.36
C PHE A 145 -7.97 -0.99 9.69
N LEU A 146 -6.75 -0.50 9.95
CA LEU A 146 -5.52 -1.14 9.48
C LEU A 146 -4.91 -1.91 10.64
N HIS A 147 -4.90 -3.24 10.52
CA HIS A 147 -4.30 -4.11 11.52
C HIS A 147 -2.76 -4.04 11.47
N HIS A 148 -2.13 -4.14 12.64
CA HIS A 148 -0.68 -4.20 12.74
C HIS A 148 -0.15 -5.58 12.34
N THR A 149 1.07 -5.62 11.82
CA THR A 149 1.85 -6.85 11.67
C THR A 149 3.32 -6.43 11.79
N PRO A 150 4.02 -6.81 12.88
CA PRO A 150 5.36 -6.27 13.16
C PRO A 150 6.36 -6.57 12.05
N ALA A 151 7.29 -5.65 11.82
CA ALA A 151 8.28 -5.79 10.76
C ALA A 151 9.15 -7.06 10.93
N GLU A 152 9.46 -7.46 12.16
CA GLU A 152 10.21 -8.68 12.50
C GLU A 152 9.52 -9.97 12.02
N VAL A 153 8.19 -10.02 12.03
CA VAL A 153 7.40 -11.22 11.69
C VAL A 153 7.46 -11.52 10.18
N LEU A 154 7.88 -10.54 9.37
CA LEU A 154 7.78 -10.58 7.91
C LEU A 154 9.03 -11.14 7.21
N GLY A 155 10.04 -11.53 7.99
CA GLY A 155 11.10 -12.46 7.60
C GLY A 155 12.26 -11.88 6.79
N VAL A 156 13.40 -12.55 6.88
CA VAL A 156 14.70 -12.18 6.28
C VAL A 156 14.75 -12.45 4.75
N ARG A 157 13.60 -12.36 4.06
CA ARG A 157 13.43 -12.77 2.66
C ARG A 157 12.58 -11.77 1.88
N SER A 158 13.24 -10.73 1.37
CA SER A 158 12.70 -9.72 0.46
C SER A 158 12.14 -10.33 -0.83
N ASP A 159 12.79 -11.37 -1.34
CA ASP A 159 12.45 -12.05 -2.60
C ASP A 159 10.99 -12.53 -2.66
N ARG A 160 10.49 -13.08 -1.56
CA ARG A 160 9.17 -13.74 -1.45
C ARG A 160 8.09 -12.91 -0.74
N ASN A 161 8.33 -11.63 -0.46
CA ASN A 161 7.40 -10.81 0.31
C ASN A 161 6.66 -9.78 -0.56
N ASP A 162 5.50 -10.16 -1.12
CA ASP A 162 4.66 -9.25 -1.91
C ASP A 162 4.24 -7.98 -1.15
N GLY A 163 4.11 -8.08 0.18
CA GLY A 163 3.81 -6.94 1.05
C GLY A 163 4.92 -5.90 1.00
N LEU A 164 6.17 -6.36 0.93
CA LEU A 164 7.37 -5.53 0.83
C LEU A 164 7.56 -5.00 -0.60
N ARG A 165 7.31 -5.82 -1.63
CA ARG A 165 7.23 -5.37 -3.04
C ARG A 165 6.16 -4.28 -3.24
N ARG A 166 5.00 -4.38 -2.57
CA ARG A 166 3.95 -3.33 -2.54
C ARG A 166 4.40 -2.06 -1.82
N ALA A 167 5.05 -2.19 -0.66
CA ALA A 167 5.61 -1.05 0.07
C ALA A 167 6.65 -0.30 -0.78
N TRP A 168 7.56 -1.04 -1.43
CA TRP A 168 8.60 -0.55 -2.33
C TRP A 168 8.01 0.26 -3.49
N PHE A 169 7.10 -0.35 -4.27
CA PHE A 169 6.49 0.30 -5.42
C PHE A 169 5.78 1.61 -5.05
N TRP A 170 4.94 1.60 -4.02
CA TRP A 170 4.19 2.81 -3.64
C TRP A 170 5.08 3.88 -2.99
N ALA A 171 6.13 3.51 -2.26
CA ALA A 171 7.10 4.47 -1.74
C ALA A 171 7.88 5.15 -2.88
N CYS A 172 8.41 4.36 -3.82
CA CYS A 172 9.10 4.85 -5.02
C CYS A 172 8.18 5.74 -5.88
N LYS A 173 6.93 5.32 -6.14
CA LYS A 173 5.96 6.14 -6.89
C LYS A 173 5.59 7.45 -6.17
N ASP A 174 5.60 7.50 -4.84
CA ASP A 174 5.34 8.75 -4.12
C ASP A 174 6.50 9.75 -4.20
N GLU A 175 7.72 9.23 -4.33
CA GLU A 175 8.96 10.02 -4.45
C GLU A 175 9.44 10.22 -5.90
N SER A 176 8.61 9.84 -6.88
CA SER A 176 8.89 9.88 -8.32
C SER A 176 10.17 9.13 -8.74
N ILE A 177 10.47 8.02 -8.04
CA ILE A 177 11.53 7.06 -8.36
C ILE A 177 10.93 5.95 -9.24
N ASP A 178 11.69 5.43 -10.21
CA ASP A 178 11.30 4.20 -10.93
C ASP A 178 11.49 2.98 -10.01
N PRO A 179 10.42 2.21 -9.68
CA PRO A 179 10.52 1.01 -8.85
C PRO A 179 11.37 -0.12 -9.47
N ARG A 180 11.60 -0.11 -10.80
CA ARG A 180 12.39 -1.14 -11.51
C ARG A 180 13.84 -0.76 -11.75
N ASN A 181 14.18 0.54 -11.72
CA ASN A 181 15.56 1.02 -11.84
C ASN A 181 15.79 2.19 -10.86
N PRO A 182 15.95 1.90 -9.56
CA PRO A 182 15.96 2.92 -8.51
C PRO A 182 17.26 3.72 -8.47
N THR A 183 17.23 4.96 -8.97
CA THR A 183 18.36 5.91 -8.86
C THR A 183 18.70 6.30 -7.42
N ARG A 184 17.78 6.09 -6.47
CA ARG A 184 17.98 6.20 -5.03
C ARG A 184 16.97 5.32 -4.28
N LEU A 185 17.21 5.10 -2.99
CA LEU A 185 16.21 4.53 -2.08
C LEU A 185 15.12 5.57 -1.72
N PRO A 186 13.85 5.18 -1.60
CA PRO A 186 12.81 6.03 -1.00
C PRO A 186 13.03 6.18 0.51
N LEU A 187 12.56 7.28 1.08
CA LEU A 187 12.68 7.67 2.49
C LEU A 187 12.31 6.52 3.44
N LEU A 188 11.12 5.93 3.26
CA LEU A 188 10.61 4.86 4.11
C LEU A 188 11.54 3.62 4.19
N PHE A 189 12.35 3.34 3.16
CA PHE A 189 13.36 2.28 3.18
C PHE A 189 14.73 2.78 3.66
N ALA A 190 15.06 4.05 3.45
CA ALA A 190 16.32 4.65 3.90
C ALA A 190 16.35 4.99 5.41
N LEU A 191 15.19 4.99 6.10
CA LEU A 191 15.05 5.54 7.46
C LEU A 191 15.87 4.80 8.53
N ASP A 192 15.82 3.47 8.60
CA ASP A 192 16.53 2.70 9.63
C ASP A 192 18.05 2.94 9.59
N ALA A 193 18.63 2.83 8.38
CA ALA A 193 20.05 3.09 8.16
C ALA A 193 20.43 4.57 8.41
N LYS A 194 19.54 5.52 8.09
CA LYS A 194 19.76 6.96 8.33
C LYS A 194 19.68 7.33 9.82
N CYS A 195 18.80 6.67 10.57
CA CYS A 195 18.58 6.91 11.99
C CYS A 195 19.52 6.09 12.90
N GLY A 196 20.42 5.28 12.32
CA GLY A 196 21.39 4.47 13.08
C GLY A 196 20.73 3.47 14.01
N ILE A 197 19.69 2.78 13.52
CA ILE A 197 18.88 1.86 14.33
C ILE A 197 19.59 0.51 14.48
N GLU A 198 19.86 0.11 15.72
CA GLU A 198 20.41 -1.21 16.04
C GLU A 198 19.48 -2.32 15.56
N GLY A 199 20.02 -3.27 14.76
CA GLY A 199 19.23 -4.33 14.13
C GLY A 199 18.15 -3.82 13.15
N GLY A 200 18.23 -2.57 12.69
CA GLY A 200 17.36 -1.99 11.65
C GLY A 200 17.66 -2.52 10.25
N PHE A 201 16.71 -2.35 9.33
CA PHE A 201 16.87 -2.85 7.95
C PHE A 201 17.81 -1.94 7.13
N ARG A 202 18.77 -2.55 6.44
CA ARG A 202 19.69 -1.85 5.53
C ARG A 202 19.43 -2.25 4.08
N TYR A 203 18.92 -1.32 3.29
CA TYR A 203 18.69 -1.53 1.86
C TYR A 203 19.83 -0.93 1.02
N VAL A 204 20.05 -1.46 -0.19
CA VAL A 204 21.02 -0.96 -1.18
C VAL A 204 20.36 -0.91 -2.57
N PRO A 205 20.54 0.17 -3.37
CA PRO A 205 19.84 0.31 -4.66
C PRO A 205 20.38 -0.60 -5.79
N ASP A 206 21.65 -1.04 -5.74
CA ASP A 206 22.28 -1.98 -6.69
C ASP A 206 22.94 -3.12 -5.90
N CYS A 207 22.66 -4.39 -6.24
CA CYS A 207 23.19 -5.54 -5.50
C CYS A 207 24.70 -5.69 -5.64
N LYS A 208 25.33 -5.13 -6.68
CA LYS A 208 26.78 -5.26 -6.94
C LYS A 208 27.64 -4.75 -5.78
N ASP A 209 27.11 -3.84 -4.96
CA ASP A 209 27.79 -3.32 -3.77
C ASP A 209 27.49 -4.12 -2.49
N ILE A 210 26.62 -5.13 -2.55
CA ILE A 210 26.44 -6.18 -1.55
C ILE A 210 27.37 -7.35 -1.88
N ASP A 211 27.36 -7.85 -3.12
CA ASP A 211 28.15 -9.01 -3.56
C ASP A 211 29.65 -8.83 -3.23
N ARG A 212 30.20 -7.67 -3.59
CA ARG A 212 31.58 -7.23 -3.27
C ARG A 212 31.91 -7.18 -1.77
N LYS A 213 30.92 -7.17 -0.88
CA LYS A 213 31.09 -7.12 0.59
C LYS A 213 30.87 -8.48 1.25
N SER A 214 30.02 -9.35 0.70
CA SER A 214 29.98 -10.75 1.10
C SER A 214 31.30 -11.45 0.76
N ASP A 215 31.84 -11.21 -0.45
CA ASP A 215 33.12 -11.78 -0.89
C ASP A 215 34.32 -11.30 -0.04
N ALA A 216 34.17 -10.14 0.61
CA ALA A 216 35.18 -9.54 1.50
C ALA A 216 35.05 -9.96 2.97
N GLY A 217 34.18 -10.93 3.30
CA GLY A 217 34.00 -11.42 4.67
C GLY A 217 33.21 -10.44 5.57
N GLY A 218 32.17 -9.81 5.02
CA GLY A 218 31.37 -8.80 5.72
C GLY A 218 30.71 -9.27 7.02
N ASP A 219 30.62 -8.34 7.98
CA ASP A 219 29.87 -8.49 9.23
C ASP A 219 28.39 -8.87 8.99
N GLY A 220 27.79 -9.61 9.92
CA GLY A 220 26.53 -10.35 9.79
C GLY A 220 25.25 -9.52 9.64
N THR A 221 25.36 -8.24 9.30
CA THR A 221 24.24 -7.34 9.03
C THR A 221 23.62 -7.63 7.66
N VAL A 222 22.49 -8.34 7.65
CA VAL A 222 21.73 -8.64 6.42
C VAL A 222 21.38 -7.36 5.68
N SER A 223 21.99 -7.17 4.51
CA SER A 223 21.70 -6.08 3.60
C SER A 223 20.75 -6.57 2.50
N TYR A 224 19.63 -5.88 2.33
CA TYR A 224 18.56 -6.23 1.42
C TYR A 224 18.73 -5.50 0.09
N CYS A 225 18.70 -6.19 -1.04
CA CYS A 225 18.83 -5.53 -2.34
C CYS A 225 17.49 -4.95 -2.82
N ALA A 226 17.53 -3.75 -3.39
CA ALA A 226 16.35 -3.10 -3.96
C ALA A 226 15.87 -3.76 -5.26
N THR A 227 16.79 -4.24 -6.10
CA THR A 227 16.43 -4.85 -7.39
C THR A 227 15.81 -6.25 -7.27
N ASP A 228 15.94 -6.92 -6.11
CA ASP A 228 15.16 -8.13 -5.78
C ASP A 228 13.66 -7.88 -5.92
N PHE A 229 13.19 -6.68 -5.53
CA PHE A 229 11.78 -6.28 -5.63
C PHE A 229 11.32 -6.09 -7.08
N SER A 230 12.24 -6.02 -8.04
CA SER A 230 11.98 -5.84 -9.47
C SER A 230 12.32 -7.04 -10.36
N ASP A 231 12.98 -8.09 -9.83
CA ASP A 231 13.30 -9.27 -10.64
C ASP A 231 12.04 -10.01 -11.11
N GLY A 232 12.08 -10.45 -12.38
CA GLY A 232 10.93 -10.97 -13.13
C GLY A 232 10.64 -12.46 -12.94
N SER A 233 11.48 -13.20 -12.20
CA SER A 233 11.31 -14.63 -11.94
C SER A 233 10.09 -14.97 -11.07
N SER A 234 9.52 -13.98 -10.38
CA SER A 234 8.22 -14.06 -9.73
C SER A 234 7.44 -12.77 -10.02
N SER A 235 6.30 -12.90 -10.71
CA SER A 235 5.41 -11.84 -11.22
C SER A 235 5.58 -10.47 -10.53
N GLY A 236 6.50 -9.66 -11.07
CA GLY A 236 7.11 -8.51 -10.40
C GLY A 236 6.25 -7.24 -10.35
N ASP A 237 4.95 -7.42 -10.14
CA ASP A 237 3.85 -6.45 -10.19
C ASP A 237 2.92 -6.65 -8.96
N SER A 238 2.05 -5.71 -8.58
CA SER A 238 1.58 -5.70 -7.18
C SER A 238 0.14 -5.24 -6.82
N ALA A 239 -0.38 -4.12 -7.37
CA ALA A 239 -1.79 -3.73 -7.20
C ALA A 239 -2.43 -3.07 -8.46
N ASP A 240 -2.11 -3.48 -9.69
CA ASP A 240 -1.57 -4.79 -10.12
C ASP A 240 -0.51 -4.75 -11.25
N PHE A 241 0.67 -4.13 -11.11
CA PHE A 241 0.87 -2.75 -10.61
C PHE A 241 -0.18 -1.80 -11.22
N GLY A 242 -0.63 -2.13 -12.43
CA GLY A 242 -1.65 -1.39 -13.14
C GLY A 242 -2.93 -2.18 -13.45
N GLY A 243 -2.83 -3.48 -13.73
CA GLY A 243 -3.96 -4.30 -14.20
C GLY A 243 -4.44 -4.01 -15.64
N MET A 244 -5.25 -4.93 -16.16
CA MET A 244 -6.12 -4.77 -17.33
C MET A 244 -7.47 -5.43 -17.00
N ASP A 245 -8.54 -5.03 -17.69
CA ASP A 245 -9.92 -5.29 -17.28
C ASP A 245 -10.42 -6.74 -17.38
N THR A 246 -11.57 -6.97 -16.74
CA THR A 246 -12.26 -8.26 -16.68
C THR A 246 -12.79 -8.74 -18.03
N SER A 247 -12.33 -9.91 -18.50
CA SER A 247 -13.04 -10.72 -19.49
C SER A 247 -13.23 -12.15 -18.99
N SER A 248 -14.47 -12.48 -18.60
CA SER A 248 -14.85 -13.85 -18.24
C SER A 248 -14.98 -14.73 -19.49
N ALA A 249 -14.14 -15.75 -19.62
CA ALA A 249 -14.29 -16.83 -20.59
C ALA A 249 -13.80 -18.16 -19.99
N SER A 250 -14.58 -19.21 -20.17
CA SER A 250 -14.28 -20.57 -19.69
C SER A 250 -13.26 -21.28 -20.59
N GLY A 251 -12.54 -22.28 -20.07
CA GLY A 251 -11.67 -23.14 -20.86
C GLY A 251 -10.92 -24.17 -20.02
N ASP A 252 -11.43 -25.40 -19.97
CA ASP A 252 -10.81 -26.52 -19.26
C ASP A 252 -9.61 -27.10 -20.04
N GLY A 253 -8.65 -27.70 -19.34
CA GLY A 253 -7.50 -28.35 -19.98
C GLY A 253 -6.48 -28.93 -19.00
N ALA A 254 -6.66 -30.19 -18.62
CA ALA A 254 -5.65 -30.94 -17.85
C ALA A 254 -4.56 -31.50 -18.78
N GLY A 255 -3.32 -31.58 -18.28
CA GLY A 255 -2.19 -32.21 -18.95
C GLY A 255 -1.10 -32.55 -17.94
N ASP A 256 -0.72 -33.83 -17.87
CA ASP A 256 0.10 -34.41 -16.82
C ASP A 256 1.35 -35.11 -17.39
N GLY A 257 2.36 -35.33 -16.55
CA GLY A 257 3.50 -36.22 -16.80
C GLY A 257 4.71 -35.60 -17.50
N GLY A 258 5.90 -36.22 -17.31
CA GLY A 258 7.09 -35.94 -18.12
C GLY A 258 8.43 -35.75 -17.43
N GLY A 259 8.69 -36.36 -16.26
CA GLY A 259 10.05 -36.38 -15.68
C GLY A 259 11.01 -37.24 -16.51
N GLY A 260 12.16 -36.68 -16.94
CA GLY A 260 13.16 -37.40 -17.73
C GLY A 260 14.59 -37.01 -17.37
N CYS A 261 15.39 -37.97 -16.92
CA CYS A 261 16.80 -37.80 -16.56
C CYS A 261 17.62 -38.92 -17.20
N GLY A 262 18.70 -38.62 -17.94
CA GLY A 262 19.60 -39.66 -18.47
C GLY A 262 20.70 -39.14 -19.40
N GLY A 263 21.95 -39.58 -19.16
CA GLY A 263 23.16 -39.22 -19.93
C GLY A 263 23.70 -37.82 -19.60
N GLY A 264 24.99 -37.57 -19.34
CA GLY A 264 26.18 -38.45 -19.40
C GLY A 264 26.67 -38.65 -20.83
N GLY A 265 27.94 -38.38 -21.18
CA GLY A 265 29.08 -37.84 -20.43
C GLY A 265 30.22 -37.51 -21.40
N ASP A 266 31.37 -37.04 -20.88
CA ASP A 266 32.68 -36.80 -21.53
C ASP A 266 32.71 -36.59 -23.07
#